data_AF-A0A4U1AE92-F1
#
_entry.id   AF-A0A4U1AE92-F1
#
_cell.length_a   1.000
_cell.length_b   1.000
_cell.length_c   1.000
_cell.angle_alpha   90.00
_cell.angle_beta   90.00
_cell.angle_gamma   90.00
#
_symmetry.space_group_name_H-M   'P 1'
#
loop_
_entity.id
_entity.type
_entity.pdbx_description
1 polymer ?
#
loop_
_entity_poly.entity_id
_entity_poly.type
_entity_poly.pdbx_seq_one_letter_code
_entity_poly.pdbx_strand_id
1 'polypeptide(L)'
;MRKVAIYGKGGIGKSTTTQNTVAGLAEMGRKVMVVGCDPKADSTRLLLGGLAQKSVLDTLREEGEDVELDDIRKPAYGGTWAVESGGPEPGVGCAGRGIITSINMLESLGAYEESEGLDYAFYDVLGDVVCGGFAMPIRDGKAEEIYIVVSGEMMAMYAANNICKGIMKYAQSGSVRLGGLICNSRNVDNEKEMIQELAKKIGTQMVYFVPRDNDVQRAEINRKTVIEWNPEAPQANEYRGLAKAIDENKMFVIPKPLEIEELEQLLLDFGLLESV
;
A
#
# COMPACT_ATOMS: atom_id res chain seq x y z
N MET A 1 16.92 -4.30 -4.80
CA MET A 1 15.62 -4.33 -4.09
C MET A 1 14.80 -3.10 -4.49
N ARG A 2 13.54 -3.30 -4.90
CA ARG A 2 12.56 -2.22 -5.15
C ARG A 2 11.83 -1.86 -3.84
N LYS A 3 11.75 -0.58 -3.52
CA LYS A 3 11.12 -0.07 -2.29
C LYS A 3 9.79 0.59 -2.62
N VAL A 4 8.71 -0.12 -2.35
CA VAL A 4 7.35 0.22 -2.77
C VAL A 4 6.53 0.67 -1.57
N ALA A 5 5.79 1.77 -1.68
CA ALA A 5 4.79 2.13 -0.69
C ALA A 5 3.39 2.20 -1.30
N ILE A 6 2.42 1.63 -0.59
CA ILE A 6 1.01 1.64 -0.96
C ILE A 6 0.30 2.65 -0.07
N TYR A 7 -0.30 3.66 -0.69
CA TYR A 7 -1.08 4.71 -0.02
C TYR A 7 -2.54 4.70 -0.48
N GLY A 8 -3.37 5.53 0.15
CA GLY A 8 -4.80 5.66 -0.15
C GLY A 8 -5.66 5.89 1.09
N LYS A 9 -6.91 6.27 0.86
CA LYS A 9 -7.90 6.54 1.92
C LYS A 9 -8.09 5.33 2.85
N GLY A 10 -8.41 5.56 4.11
CA GLY A 10 -8.84 4.54 5.05
C GLY A 10 -10.10 3.82 4.55
N GLY A 11 -10.13 2.50 4.72
CA GLY A 11 -11.27 1.66 4.28
C GLY A 11 -11.35 1.42 2.77
N ILE A 12 -10.45 1.98 1.96
CA ILE A 12 -10.44 1.74 0.50
C ILE A 12 -9.99 0.33 0.11
N GLY A 13 -9.42 -0.45 1.05
CA GLY A 13 -8.91 -1.81 0.80
C GLY A 13 -7.42 -1.88 0.47
N LYS A 14 -6.61 -0.94 0.99
CA LYS A 14 -5.14 -0.93 0.83
C LYS A 14 -4.52 -2.25 1.28
N SER A 15 -4.65 -2.58 2.56
CA SER A 15 -4.00 -3.75 3.17
C SER A 15 -4.40 -5.06 2.50
N THR A 16 -5.68 -5.21 2.13
CA THR A 16 -6.15 -6.36 1.34
C THR A 16 -5.46 -6.43 -0.01
N THR A 17 -5.39 -5.30 -0.73
CA THR A 17 -4.75 -5.22 -2.05
C THR A 17 -3.24 -5.48 -1.95
N THR A 18 -2.56 -4.89 -0.96
CA THR A 18 -1.13 -5.07 -0.69
C THR A 18 -0.82 -6.54 -0.44
N GLN A 19 -1.51 -7.19 0.49
CA GLN A 19 -1.24 -8.58 0.87
C GLN A 19 -1.50 -9.54 -0.30
N ASN A 20 -2.56 -9.35 -1.08
CA ASN A 20 -2.80 -10.17 -2.26
C ASN A 20 -1.79 -9.91 -3.38
N THR A 21 -1.38 -8.67 -3.60
CA THR A 21 -0.32 -8.34 -4.57
C THR A 21 0.99 -9.01 -4.19
N VAL A 22 1.36 -8.95 -2.90
CA VAL A 22 2.58 -9.59 -2.37
C VAL A 22 2.50 -11.12 -2.52
N ALA A 23 1.35 -11.74 -2.24
CA ALA A 23 1.15 -13.16 -2.51
C ALA A 23 1.35 -13.52 -3.99
N GLY A 24 0.88 -12.67 -4.92
CA GLY A 24 1.10 -12.85 -6.36
C GLY A 24 2.58 -12.70 -6.75
N LEU A 25 3.29 -11.72 -6.19
CA LEU A 25 4.74 -11.58 -6.37
C LEU A 25 5.51 -12.79 -5.83
N ALA A 26 5.09 -13.34 -4.70
CA ALA A 26 5.68 -14.54 -4.12
C ALA A 26 5.48 -15.79 -5.02
N GLU A 27 4.30 -15.97 -5.61
CA GLU A 27 4.07 -17.02 -6.63
C GLU A 27 4.96 -16.84 -7.87
N MET A 28 5.32 -15.59 -8.22
CA MET A 28 6.29 -15.27 -9.27
C MET A 28 7.75 -15.50 -8.86
N GLY A 29 8.00 -15.99 -7.65
CA GLY A 29 9.34 -16.26 -7.11
C GLY A 29 10.07 -15.02 -6.58
N ARG A 30 9.36 -13.91 -6.35
CA ARG A 30 9.95 -12.70 -5.74
C ARG A 30 10.03 -12.84 -4.23
N LYS A 31 11.19 -12.49 -3.65
CA LYS A 31 11.37 -12.36 -2.20
C LYS A 31 10.90 -10.99 -1.73
N VAL A 32 9.86 -10.97 -0.91
CA VAL A 32 9.19 -9.73 -0.49
C VAL A 32 9.15 -9.62 1.02
N MET A 33 9.44 -8.43 1.55
CA MET A 33 9.12 -8.06 2.94
C MET A 33 8.00 -7.01 2.96
N VAL A 34 7.01 -7.21 3.82
CA VAL A 34 5.92 -6.27 4.07
C VAL A 34 6.10 -5.64 5.44
N VAL A 35 6.10 -4.31 5.47
CA VAL A 35 6.16 -3.49 6.68
C VAL A 35 4.85 -2.74 6.80
N GLY A 36 4.02 -3.12 7.77
CA GLY A 36 2.79 -2.43 8.09
C GLY A 36 3.09 -1.07 8.74
N CYS A 37 2.66 0.00 8.09
CA CYS A 37 2.80 1.38 8.55
C CYS A 37 1.43 2.04 8.80
N ASP A 38 0.42 1.23 9.12
CA ASP A 38 -0.89 1.65 9.61
C ASP A 38 -0.98 1.34 11.11
N PRO A 39 -1.36 2.31 11.98
CA PRO A 39 -1.49 2.08 13.42
C PRO A 39 -2.50 0.97 13.79
N LYS A 40 -3.34 0.50 12.85
CA LYS A 40 -4.24 -0.64 13.05
C LYS A 40 -3.53 -1.99 13.18
N ALA A 41 -2.28 -2.09 12.73
CA ALA A 41 -1.43 -3.28 12.84
C ALA A 41 -2.04 -4.58 12.25
N ASP A 42 -2.80 -4.48 11.16
CA ASP A 42 -3.43 -5.60 10.44
C ASP A 42 -2.97 -5.74 8.98
N SER A 43 -1.90 -5.04 8.60
CA SER A 43 -1.32 -4.97 7.26
C SER A 43 -0.73 -6.30 6.77
N THR A 44 -0.44 -7.22 7.70
CA THR A 44 0.22 -8.52 7.45
C THR A 44 -0.63 -9.72 7.87
N ARG A 45 -1.83 -9.47 8.42
CA ARG A 45 -2.70 -10.48 9.04
C ARG A 45 -3.02 -11.65 8.11
N LEU A 46 -3.29 -11.40 6.83
CA LEU A 46 -3.67 -12.41 5.85
C LEU A 46 -2.46 -13.24 5.39
N LEU A 47 -1.27 -12.64 5.34
CA LEU A 47 -0.04 -13.34 4.99
C LEU A 47 0.44 -14.26 6.13
N LEU A 48 0.07 -13.93 7.37
CA LEU A 48 0.41 -14.68 8.57
C LEU A 48 -0.68 -15.69 9.01
N GLY A 49 -1.71 -15.94 8.19
CA GLY A 49 -2.78 -16.87 8.54
C GLY A 49 -3.63 -16.42 9.74
N GLY A 50 -3.67 -15.12 10.02
CA GLY A 50 -4.42 -14.51 11.12
C GLY A 50 -3.69 -14.43 12.45
N LEU A 51 -2.40 -14.79 12.49
CA LEU A 51 -1.54 -14.48 13.62
C LEU A 51 -1.41 -12.95 13.75
N ALA A 52 -1.82 -12.41 14.89
CA ALA A 52 -1.52 -11.04 15.24
C ALA A 52 -0.07 -11.00 15.73
N GLN A 53 0.86 -10.62 14.85
CA GLN A 53 2.25 -10.46 15.26
C GLN A 53 2.39 -9.28 16.22
N LYS A 54 3.30 -9.40 17.17
CA LYS A 54 3.70 -8.30 18.05
C LYS A 54 4.36 -7.22 17.19
N SER A 55 3.98 -5.97 17.39
CA SER A 55 4.55 -4.88 16.60
C SER A 55 5.95 -4.49 17.06
N VAL A 56 6.70 -3.78 16.22
CA VAL A 56 8.02 -3.24 16.59
C VAL A 56 7.93 -2.35 17.83
N LEU A 57 6.92 -1.48 17.89
CA LEU A 57 6.74 -0.56 19.03
C LEU A 57 6.25 -1.26 20.30
N ASP A 58 5.52 -2.36 20.20
CA ASP A 58 5.16 -3.19 21.36
C ASP A 58 6.40 -3.95 21.86
N THR A 59 7.20 -4.49 20.95
CA THR A 59 8.44 -5.22 21.26
C THR A 59 9.44 -4.31 21.97
N LEU A 60 9.69 -3.12 21.41
CA LEU A 60 10.52 -2.09 22.04
C LEU A 60 10.04 -1.69 23.45
N ARG A 61 8.73 -1.66 23.69
CA ARG A 61 8.19 -1.31 25.01
C ARG A 61 8.41 -2.41 26.06
N GLU A 62 8.39 -3.66 25.63
CA GLU A 62 8.54 -4.81 26.52
C GLU A 62 10.01 -5.20 26.73
N GLU A 63 10.82 -5.16 25.67
CA GLU A 63 12.18 -5.72 25.63
C GLU A 63 13.26 -4.63 25.68
N GLY A 64 12.90 -3.35 25.49
CA GLY A 64 13.85 -2.25 25.51
C GLY A 64 14.67 -2.15 24.24
N GLU A 65 15.99 -1.98 24.36
CA GLU A 65 16.91 -1.86 23.22
C GLU A 65 17.47 -3.22 22.74
N ASP A 66 17.27 -4.29 23.51
CA ASP A 66 17.75 -5.65 23.19
C ASP A 66 16.77 -6.39 22.26
N VAL A 67 16.35 -5.74 21.17
CA VAL A 67 15.42 -6.32 20.18
C VAL A 67 16.20 -6.89 19.01
N GLU A 68 15.97 -8.17 18.68
CA GLU A 68 16.56 -8.81 17.51
C GLU A 68 15.58 -8.81 16.32
N LEU A 69 16.12 -9.01 15.11
CA LEU A 69 15.30 -8.99 13.89
C LEU A 69 14.19 -10.05 13.91
N ASP A 70 14.49 -11.23 14.44
CA ASP A 70 13.55 -12.36 14.49
C ASP A 70 12.40 -12.14 15.49
N ASP A 71 12.53 -11.19 16.42
CA ASP A 71 11.45 -10.83 17.35
C ASP A 71 10.33 -10.09 16.63
N ILE A 72 10.71 -9.20 15.71
CA ILE A 72 9.81 -8.28 15.01
C ILE A 72 9.47 -8.68 13.58
N ARG A 73 10.24 -9.59 12.96
CA ARG A 73 10.03 -10.07 11.60
C ARG A 73 9.62 -11.54 11.61
N LYS A 74 8.47 -11.85 11.02
CA LYS A 74 7.93 -13.22 10.96
C LYS A 74 7.88 -13.76 9.53
N PRO A 75 8.18 -15.06 9.33
CA PRO A 75 7.96 -15.70 8.04
C PRO A 75 6.46 -15.78 7.75
N ALA A 76 6.09 -15.54 6.50
CA ALA A 76 4.72 -15.45 6.04
C ALA A 76 4.51 -16.22 4.72
N TYR A 77 3.30 -16.16 4.16
CA TYR A 77 2.92 -16.87 2.93
C TYR A 77 3.97 -16.75 1.81
N GLY A 78 4.24 -17.84 1.10
CA GLY A 78 5.12 -17.83 -0.07
C GLY A 78 6.58 -17.49 0.23
N GLY A 79 7.05 -17.67 1.49
CA GLY A 79 8.42 -17.32 1.89
C GLY A 79 8.65 -15.81 1.99
N THR A 80 7.58 -15.03 2.14
CA THR A 80 7.66 -13.59 2.40
C THR A 80 7.96 -13.31 3.86
N TRP A 81 8.38 -12.08 4.14
CA TRP A 81 8.58 -11.58 5.49
C TRP A 81 7.50 -10.56 5.85
N ALA A 82 7.04 -10.60 7.09
CA ALA A 82 6.03 -9.69 7.62
C ALA A 82 6.57 -8.98 8.87
N VAL A 83 6.31 -7.68 8.96
CA VAL A 83 6.60 -6.82 10.12
C VAL A 83 5.42 -5.85 10.30
N GLU A 84 5.02 -5.58 11.54
CA GLU A 84 4.11 -4.48 11.86
C GLU A 84 4.85 -3.41 12.65
N SER A 85 4.81 -2.15 12.21
CA SER A 85 5.34 -1.03 12.99
C SER A 85 4.59 -0.89 14.32
N GLY A 86 3.27 -1.05 14.27
CA GLY A 86 2.39 -0.70 15.39
C GLY A 86 2.14 0.80 15.49
N GLY A 87 1.19 1.16 16.34
CA GLY A 87 0.82 2.53 16.64
C GLY A 87 1.09 2.88 18.10
N PRO A 88 1.07 4.17 18.46
CA PRO A 88 1.01 4.56 19.85
C PRO A 88 -0.35 4.18 20.45
N GLU A 89 -0.45 4.21 21.77
CA GLU A 89 -1.73 4.01 22.44
C GLU A 89 -2.80 5.01 21.95
N PRO A 90 -4.06 4.58 21.78
CA PRO A 90 -5.13 5.48 21.34
C PRO A 90 -5.21 6.75 22.19
N GLY A 91 -5.13 7.91 21.54
CA GLY A 91 -5.16 9.22 22.21
C GLY A 91 -3.80 9.72 22.71
N VAL A 92 -2.70 8.96 22.54
CA VAL A 92 -1.35 9.33 22.98
C VAL A 92 -0.37 9.24 21.80
N GLY A 93 0.69 10.05 21.84
CA GLY A 93 1.81 9.93 20.89
C GLY A 93 1.52 10.38 19.46
N CYS A 94 2.34 9.92 18.52
CA CYS A 94 2.22 10.23 17.10
C CYS A 94 2.54 8.98 16.27
N ALA A 95 1.54 8.44 15.57
CA ALA A 95 1.69 7.26 14.71
C ALA A 95 2.83 7.42 13.69
N GLY A 96 2.97 8.62 13.13
CA GLY A 96 4.07 8.94 12.23
C GLY A 96 5.47 8.80 12.84
N ARG A 97 5.66 9.10 14.13
CA ARG A 97 6.95 8.84 14.82
C ARG A 97 7.19 7.35 15.05
N GLY A 98 6.12 6.60 15.32
CA GLY A 98 6.19 5.15 15.46
C GLY A 98 6.74 4.47 14.21
N ILE A 99 6.25 4.85 13.04
CA ILE A 99 6.72 4.36 11.73
C ILE A 99 8.21 4.65 11.53
N ILE A 100 8.65 5.87 11.86
CA ILE A 100 10.06 6.26 11.76
C ILE A 100 10.94 5.37 12.63
N THR A 101 10.57 5.18 13.89
CA THR A 101 11.29 4.32 14.82
C THR A 101 11.35 2.88 14.30
N SER A 102 10.23 2.34 13.81
CA SER A 102 10.16 0.98 13.28
C SER A 102 11.05 0.77 12.06
N ILE A 103 11.00 1.67 11.07
CA ILE A 103 11.83 1.55 9.86
C ILE A 103 13.31 1.69 10.21
N ASN A 104 13.69 2.64 11.06
CA ASN A 104 15.07 2.81 11.48
C ASN A 104 15.59 1.59 12.24
N MET A 105 14.77 0.97 13.08
CA MET A 105 15.11 -0.27 13.78
C MET A 105 15.34 -1.43 12.80
N LEU A 106 14.45 -1.60 11.82
CA LEU A 106 14.64 -2.62 10.78
C LEU A 106 15.94 -2.40 9.99
N GLU A 107 16.29 -1.15 9.70
CA GLU A 107 17.57 -0.82 9.05
C GLU A 107 18.77 -1.13 9.94
N SER A 108 18.74 -0.78 11.24
CA SER A 108 19.86 -1.07 12.15
C SER A 108 20.04 -2.57 12.40
N LEU A 109 18.96 -3.34 12.34
CA LEU A 109 18.98 -4.80 12.48
C LEU A 109 19.30 -5.54 11.17
N GLY A 110 19.64 -4.82 10.10
CA GLY A 110 20.07 -5.42 8.83
C GLY A 110 18.95 -6.03 7.99
N ALA A 111 17.67 -5.71 8.26
CA ALA A 111 16.52 -6.32 7.58
C ALA A 111 16.45 -6.08 6.06
N TYR A 112 17.26 -5.13 5.56
CA TYR A 112 17.33 -4.73 4.16
C TYR A 112 18.70 -4.97 3.53
N GLU A 113 19.61 -5.68 4.22
CA GLU A 113 20.92 -6.00 3.68
C GLU A 113 20.82 -6.93 2.48
N GLU A 114 21.84 -6.90 1.61
CA GLU A 114 21.89 -7.77 0.42
C GLU A 114 21.90 -9.26 0.79
N SER A 115 22.40 -9.61 1.98
CA SER A 115 22.39 -10.95 2.57
C SER A 115 20.98 -11.54 2.68
N GLU A 116 19.96 -10.70 2.90
CA GLU A 116 18.56 -11.11 2.96
C GLU A 116 18.00 -11.47 1.57
N GLY A 117 18.61 -10.93 0.51
CA GLY A 117 18.26 -11.21 -0.88
C GLY A 117 16.84 -10.76 -1.25
N LEU A 118 16.36 -9.65 -0.68
CA LEU A 118 15.02 -9.12 -0.96
C LEU A 118 14.93 -8.51 -2.37
N ASP A 119 13.92 -8.93 -3.13
CA ASP A 119 13.53 -8.28 -4.38
C ASP A 119 12.72 -7.02 -4.09
N TYR A 120 11.83 -7.08 -3.08
CA TYR A 120 10.93 -6.00 -2.71
C TYR A 120 10.85 -5.75 -1.20
N ALA A 121 10.69 -4.47 -0.85
CA ALA A 121 10.13 -4.03 0.43
C ALA A 121 8.83 -3.25 0.17
N PHE A 122 7.71 -3.71 0.74
CA PHE A 122 6.40 -3.07 0.66
C PHE A 122 6.05 -2.38 1.97
N TYR A 123 5.74 -1.09 1.91
CA TYR A 123 5.23 -0.30 3.03
C TYR A 123 3.73 -0.06 2.84
N ASP A 124 2.89 -0.61 3.72
CA ASP A 124 1.45 -0.32 3.71
C ASP A 124 1.18 0.89 4.61
N VAL A 125 0.99 2.08 4.02
CA VAL A 125 1.01 3.35 4.75
C VAL A 125 -0.39 3.96 4.83
N LEU A 126 -0.74 4.46 6.01
CA LEU A 126 -1.97 5.23 6.19
C LEU A 126 -1.97 6.49 5.30
N GLY A 127 -2.96 6.62 4.43
CA GLY A 127 -3.07 7.72 3.46
C GLY A 127 -4.12 8.79 3.79
N ASP A 128 -4.86 8.68 4.90
CA ASP A 128 -5.87 9.67 5.28
C ASP A 128 -5.27 11.01 5.69
N VAL A 129 -4.09 10.97 6.31
CA VAL A 129 -3.39 12.15 6.81
C VAL A 129 -1.97 12.13 6.27
N VAL A 130 -1.65 13.05 5.36
CA VAL A 130 -0.30 13.19 4.80
C VAL A 130 0.53 14.15 5.67
N CYS A 131 0.60 13.88 6.98
CA CYS A 131 1.44 14.65 7.90
C CYS A 131 2.91 14.23 7.78
N GLY A 132 3.82 15.01 8.37
CA GLY A 132 5.27 14.81 8.19
C GLY A 132 5.80 13.43 8.59
N GLY A 133 5.11 12.69 9.45
CA GLY A 133 5.48 11.31 9.82
C GLY A 133 5.00 10.24 8.83
N PHE A 134 3.73 10.31 8.38
CA PHE A 134 3.22 9.40 7.34
C PHE A 134 3.83 9.67 5.96
N ALA A 135 4.36 10.87 5.75
CA ALA A 135 5.18 11.20 4.59
C ALA A 135 6.63 10.73 4.73
N MET A 136 7.08 10.17 5.86
CA MET A 136 8.48 9.80 6.05
C MET A 136 9.00 8.78 5.02
N PRO A 137 8.25 7.71 4.67
CA PRO A 137 8.72 6.80 3.63
C PRO A 137 9.05 7.52 2.32
N ILE A 138 8.27 8.55 1.97
CA ILE A 138 8.48 9.41 0.80
C ILE A 138 9.63 10.41 1.03
N ARG A 139 9.64 11.09 2.18
CA ARG A 139 10.56 12.20 2.51
C ARG A 139 12.00 11.73 2.68
N ASP A 140 12.20 10.62 3.38
CA ASP A 140 13.52 10.12 3.75
C ASP A 140 14.02 9.06 2.75
N GLY A 141 13.33 8.92 1.60
CA GLY A 141 13.71 8.00 0.52
C GLY A 141 13.63 6.53 0.89
N LYS A 142 12.82 6.17 1.89
CA LYS A 142 12.62 4.77 2.29
C LYS A 142 11.73 4.02 1.30
N ALA A 143 10.89 4.72 0.55
CA ALA A 143 10.14 4.21 -0.58
C ALA A 143 10.39 5.09 -1.80
N GLU A 144 10.71 4.45 -2.93
CA GLU A 144 11.00 5.15 -4.19
C GLU A 144 9.82 5.04 -5.15
N GLU A 145 9.04 3.97 -5.04
CA GLU A 145 7.91 3.68 -5.90
C GLU A 145 6.60 3.75 -5.12
N ILE A 146 5.76 4.72 -5.45
CA ILE A 146 4.48 4.92 -4.76
C ILE A 146 3.34 4.43 -5.64
N TYR A 147 2.45 3.62 -5.08
CA TYR A 147 1.17 3.30 -5.70
C TYR A 147 0.04 3.75 -4.78
N ILE A 148 -1.04 4.26 -5.37
CA ILE A 148 -2.18 4.78 -4.61
C ILE A 148 -3.41 3.96 -4.92
N VAL A 149 -3.98 3.33 -3.90
CA VAL A 149 -5.28 2.65 -4.00
C VAL A 149 -6.39 3.70 -3.93
N VAL A 150 -7.23 3.71 -4.96
CA VAL A 150 -8.31 4.68 -5.18
C VAL A 150 -9.59 3.96 -5.64
N SER A 151 -10.71 4.65 -5.65
CA SER A 151 -11.98 4.21 -6.25
C SER A 151 -12.67 5.42 -6.87
N GLY A 152 -13.78 5.22 -7.58
CA GLY A 152 -14.60 6.28 -8.16
C GLY A 152 -15.28 7.20 -7.13
N GLU A 153 -15.17 6.92 -5.83
CA GLU A 153 -15.65 7.81 -4.79
C GLU A 153 -14.85 9.13 -4.74
N MET A 154 -15.54 10.27 -4.66
CA MET A 154 -14.93 11.61 -4.54
C MET A 154 -13.85 11.67 -3.45
N MET A 155 -14.16 11.18 -2.25
CA MET A 155 -13.22 11.23 -1.13
C MET A 155 -11.97 10.38 -1.36
N ALA A 156 -12.06 9.29 -2.14
CA ALA A 156 -10.92 8.47 -2.47
C ALA A 156 -10.01 9.20 -3.48
N MET A 157 -10.59 9.83 -4.50
CA MET A 157 -9.85 10.63 -5.46
C MET A 157 -9.23 11.89 -4.83
N TYR A 158 -9.93 12.53 -3.91
CA TYR A 158 -9.42 13.66 -3.13
C TYR A 158 -8.20 13.26 -2.28
N ALA A 159 -8.28 12.12 -1.59
CA ALA A 159 -7.15 11.58 -0.84
C ALA A 159 -5.95 11.26 -1.76
N ALA A 160 -6.21 10.62 -2.90
CA ALA A 160 -5.18 10.32 -3.90
C ALA A 160 -4.48 11.60 -4.41
N ASN A 161 -5.25 12.65 -4.68
CA ASN A 161 -4.72 13.94 -5.11
C ASN A 161 -3.85 14.61 -4.02
N ASN A 162 -4.27 14.55 -2.75
CA ASN A 162 -3.47 15.07 -1.65
C ASN A 162 -2.17 14.27 -1.41
N ILE A 163 -2.21 12.95 -1.59
CA ILE A 163 -0.98 12.13 -1.57
C ILE A 163 -0.05 12.56 -2.72
N CYS A 164 -0.59 12.83 -3.92
CA CYS A 164 0.20 13.37 -5.03
C CYS A 164 0.87 14.70 -4.69
N LYS A 165 0.20 15.61 -3.97
CA LYS A 165 0.84 16.86 -3.47
C LYS A 165 2.03 16.57 -2.57
N GLY A 166 1.90 15.56 -1.69
CA GLY A 166 2.99 15.07 -0.85
C GLY A 166 4.16 14.53 -1.67
N ILE A 167 3.90 13.66 -2.66
CA ILE A 167 4.94 13.11 -3.54
C ILE A 167 5.63 14.23 -4.32
N MET A 168 4.88 15.14 -4.94
CA MET A 168 5.43 16.26 -5.73
C MET A 168 6.39 17.12 -4.91
N LYS A 169 6.07 17.37 -3.63
CA LYS A 169 6.91 18.15 -2.73
C LYS A 169 8.30 17.53 -2.50
N TYR A 170 8.38 16.20 -2.38
CA TYR A 170 9.64 15.50 -2.07
C TYR A 170 10.36 14.95 -3.30
N ALA A 171 9.64 14.73 -4.40
CA ALA A 171 10.21 14.23 -5.65
C ALA A 171 11.15 15.24 -6.34
N GLN A 172 11.08 16.53 -5.99
CA GLN A 172 12.01 17.55 -6.50
C GLN A 172 13.44 17.38 -5.96
N SER A 173 13.59 16.88 -4.74
CA SER A 173 14.89 16.69 -4.08
C SER A 173 15.25 15.22 -3.85
N GLY A 174 14.35 14.27 -4.13
CA GLY A 174 14.50 12.84 -3.87
C GLY A 174 14.20 11.94 -5.07
N SER A 175 14.41 10.64 -4.89
CA SER A 175 14.17 9.60 -5.91
C SER A 175 12.71 9.16 -5.99
N VAL A 176 11.85 9.57 -5.05
CA VAL A 176 10.45 9.11 -4.99
C VAL A 176 9.63 9.50 -6.21
N ARG A 177 8.86 8.55 -6.74
CA ARG A 177 7.99 8.71 -7.92
C ARG A 177 6.66 8.01 -7.74
N LEU A 178 5.63 8.52 -8.40
CA LEU A 178 4.35 7.84 -8.52
C LEU A 178 4.44 6.79 -9.64
N GLY A 179 4.26 5.52 -9.29
CA GLY A 179 4.20 4.39 -10.22
C GLY A 179 2.81 4.20 -10.85
N GLY A 180 1.76 4.60 -10.12
CA GLY A 180 0.41 4.78 -10.65
C GLY A 180 -0.71 4.52 -9.67
N LEU A 181 -1.93 4.53 -10.19
CA LEU A 181 -3.16 4.32 -9.42
C LEU A 181 -3.62 2.87 -9.53
N ILE A 182 -4.06 2.30 -8.42
CA ILE A 182 -4.74 0.99 -8.38
C ILE A 182 -6.20 1.27 -8.06
N CYS A 183 -7.09 1.05 -9.02
CA CYS A 183 -8.52 1.20 -8.77
C CYS A 183 -9.01 -0.05 -8.03
N ASN A 184 -9.45 0.10 -6.79
CA ASN A 184 -10.15 -0.96 -6.06
C ASN A 184 -11.65 -0.68 -6.11
N SER A 185 -12.33 -1.40 -6.99
CA SER A 185 -13.68 -1.05 -7.41
C SER A 185 -14.68 -1.00 -6.26
N ARG A 186 -15.54 0.01 -6.31
CA ARG A 186 -16.70 0.18 -5.43
C ARG A 186 -18.02 0.01 -6.20
N ASN A 187 -17.95 -0.51 -7.43
CA ASN A 187 -19.06 -0.59 -8.38
C ASN A 187 -19.70 0.79 -8.61
N VAL A 188 -18.87 1.83 -8.74
CA VAL A 188 -19.32 3.15 -9.18
C VAL A 188 -19.50 3.10 -10.70
N ASP A 189 -20.50 3.80 -11.23
CA ASP A 189 -20.72 3.87 -12.67
C ASP A 189 -19.52 4.52 -13.37
N ASN A 190 -19.11 3.96 -14.51
CA ASN A 190 -17.93 4.37 -15.29
C ASN A 190 -16.63 4.52 -14.46
N GLU A 191 -16.51 3.77 -13.36
CA GLU A 191 -15.40 3.91 -12.40
C GLU A 191 -14.03 3.70 -13.05
N LYS A 192 -13.96 2.75 -13.98
CA LYS A 192 -12.72 2.42 -14.67
C LYS A 192 -12.26 3.60 -15.54
N GLU A 193 -13.15 4.13 -16.36
CA GLU A 193 -12.92 5.26 -17.27
C GLU A 193 -12.57 6.52 -16.48
N MET A 194 -13.30 6.76 -15.38
CA MET A 194 -13.07 7.88 -14.48
C MET A 194 -11.66 7.85 -13.87
N ILE A 195 -11.22 6.71 -13.34
CA ILE A 195 -9.88 6.59 -12.74
C ILE A 195 -8.78 6.60 -13.80
N GLN A 196 -9.04 6.11 -15.02
CA GLN A 196 -8.11 6.26 -16.15
C GLN A 196 -7.90 7.73 -16.51
N GLU A 197 -8.97 8.54 -16.58
CA GLU A 197 -8.84 9.97 -16.89
C GLU A 197 -8.19 10.73 -15.73
N LEU A 198 -8.50 10.39 -14.47
CA LEU A 198 -7.81 10.94 -13.31
C LEU A 198 -6.30 10.68 -13.39
N ALA A 199 -5.91 9.43 -13.63
CA ALA A 199 -4.50 9.05 -13.74
C ALA A 199 -3.79 9.87 -14.84
N LYS A 200 -4.42 10.01 -16.00
CA LYS A 200 -3.90 10.80 -17.12
C LYS A 200 -3.74 12.27 -16.77
N LYS A 201 -4.71 12.91 -16.10
CA LYS A 201 -4.61 14.31 -15.65
C LYS A 201 -3.48 14.49 -14.61
N ILE A 202 -3.32 13.52 -13.70
CA ILE A 202 -2.19 13.49 -12.76
C ILE A 202 -0.83 13.29 -13.48
N GLY A 203 -0.86 12.80 -14.71
CA GLY A 203 0.34 12.48 -15.50
C GLY A 203 0.91 11.09 -15.22
N THR A 204 0.11 10.19 -14.67
CA THR A 204 0.43 8.79 -14.40
C THR A 204 -0.52 7.85 -15.15
N GLN A 205 -0.56 6.58 -14.75
CA GLN A 205 -1.42 5.54 -15.29
C GLN A 205 -2.28 4.90 -14.19
N MET A 206 -3.42 4.34 -14.58
CA MET A 206 -4.10 3.33 -13.77
C MET A 206 -3.42 1.99 -14.06
N VAL A 207 -2.62 1.52 -13.11
CA VAL A 207 -1.80 0.29 -13.22
C VAL A 207 -2.69 -0.93 -13.37
N TYR A 208 -3.78 -0.95 -12.60
CA TYR A 208 -4.73 -2.05 -12.61
C TYR A 208 -6.10 -1.62 -12.11
N PHE A 209 -7.13 -2.31 -12.56
CA PHE A 209 -8.49 -2.22 -12.04
C PHE A 209 -8.83 -3.53 -11.35
N VAL A 210 -8.94 -3.51 -10.02
CA VAL A 210 -9.29 -4.65 -9.18
C VAL A 210 -10.81 -4.68 -9.01
N PRO A 211 -11.52 -5.67 -9.55
CA PRO A 211 -12.97 -5.75 -9.44
C PRO A 211 -13.40 -6.08 -8.01
N ARG A 212 -14.65 -5.75 -7.68
CA ARG A 212 -15.28 -6.10 -6.42
C ARG A 212 -15.75 -7.55 -6.46
N ASP A 213 -15.19 -8.41 -5.61
CA ASP A 213 -15.60 -9.80 -5.47
C ASP A 213 -15.77 -10.20 -3.99
N ASN A 214 -16.81 -11.00 -3.71
CA ASN A 214 -17.10 -11.51 -2.36
C ASN A 214 -16.11 -12.61 -1.91
N ASP A 215 -15.37 -13.22 -2.84
CA ASP A 215 -14.27 -14.14 -2.52
C ASP A 215 -13.18 -13.45 -1.69
N VAL A 216 -13.02 -12.13 -1.82
CA VAL A 216 -12.17 -11.33 -0.93
C VAL A 216 -12.61 -11.47 0.52
N GLN A 217 -13.90 -11.26 0.82
CA GLN A 217 -14.42 -11.39 2.18
C GLN A 217 -14.35 -12.85 2.66
N ARG A 218 -14.62 -13.83 1.79
CA ARG A 218 -14.51 -15.26 2.13
C ARG A 218 -13.08 -15.63 2.51
N ALA A 219 -12.09 -15.13 1.77
CA ALA A 219 -10.67 -15.33 2.09
C ALA A 219 -10.26 -14.63 3.40
N GLU A 220 -10.69 -13.37 3.61
CA GLU A 220 -10.41 -12.61 4.83
C GLU A 220 -10.99 -13.26 6.09
N ILE A 221 -12.20 -13.82 6.02
CA ILE A 221 -12.81 -14.60 7.12
C ILE A 221 -11.94 -15.82 7.46
N ASN A 222 -11.35 -16.45 6.44
CA ASN A 222 -10.41 -17.54 6.59
C ASN A 222 -8.97 -17.07 6.91
N ARG A 223 -8.77 -15.75 7.09
CA ARG A 223 -7.49 -15.10 7.41
C ARG A 223 -6.40 -15.37 6.38
N LYS A 224 -6.78 -15.43 5.11
CA LYS A 224 -5.90 -15.73 3.98
C LYS A 224 -6.04 -14.67 2.91
N THR A 225 -5.02 -14.55 2.08
CA THR A 225 -5.15 -13.87 0.79
C THR A 225 -6.07 -14.71 -0.12
N VAL A 226 -6.68 -14.09 -1.13
CA VAL A 226 -7.48 -14.82 -2.13
C VAL A 226 -6.62 -15.85 -2.87
N ILE A 227 -5.38 -15.47 -3.21
CA ILE A 227 -4.41 -16.35 -3.86
C ILE A 227 -4.17 -17.62 -3.02
N GLU A 228 -3.95 -17.49 -1.71
CA GLU A 228 -3.77 -18.65 -0.83
C GLU A 228 -5.07 -19.42 -0.60
N TRP A 229 -6.19 -18.72 -0.43
CA TRP A 229 -7.47 -19.32 -0.06
C TRP A 229 -8.11 -20.11 -1.20
N ASN A 230 -8.15 -19.53 -2.39
CA ASN A 230 -8.68 -20.16 -3.60
C ASN A 230 -7.87 -19.70 -4.81
N PRO A 231 -6.77 -20.40 -5.14
CA PRO A 231 -5.89 -20.04 -6.26
C PRO A 231 -6.62 -19.99 -7.61
N GLU A 232 -7.73 -20.72 -7.76
CA GLU A 232 -8.52 -20.80 -8.99
C GLU A 232 -9.63 -19.73 -9.08
N ALA A 233 -9.83 -18.93 -8.03
CA ALA A 233 -10.80 -17.85 -8.04
C ALA A 233 -10.45 -16.83 -9.14
N PRO A 234 -11.43 -16.29 -9.89
CA PRO A 234 -11.19 -15.20 -10.83
C PRO A 234 -10.43 -14.04 -10.19
N GLN A 235 -10.81 -13.67 -8.96
CA GLN A 235 -10.16 -12.61 -8.19
C GLN A 235 -8.68 -12.91 -7.86
N ALA A 236 -8.27 -14.18 -7.73
CA ALA A 236 -6.86 -14.52 -7.56
C ALA A 236 -6.04 -14.15 -8.82
N ASN A 237 -6.61 -14.38 -10.01
CA ASN A 237 -5.99 -13.98 -11.27
C ASN A 237 -5.91 -12.45 -11.43
N GLU A 238 -6.89 -11.71 -10.92
CA GLU A 238 -6.83 -10.24 -10.90
C GLU A 238 -5.64 -9.74 -10.07
N TYR A 239 -5.39 -10.36 -8.90
CA TYR A 239 -4.23 -10.01 -8.08
C TYR A 239 -2.89 -10.46 -8.68
N ARG A 240 -2.84 -11.60 -9.38
CA ARG A 240 -1.67 -12.00 -10.19
C ARG A 240 -1.41 -10.99 -11.32
N GLY A 241 -2.47 -10.52 -11.96
CA GLY A 241 -2.41 -9.46 -12.98
C GLY A 241 -1.85 -8.16 -12.42
N LEU A 242 -2.32 -7.72 -11.26
CA LEU A 242 -1.80 -6.54 -10.55
C LEU A 242 -0.33 -6.73 -10.13
N ALA A 243 0.03 -7.88 -9.57
CA ALA A 243 1.41 -8.19 -9.19
C ALA A 243 2.36 -8.11 -10.40
N LYS A 244 1.98 -8.72 -11.52
CA LYS A 244 2.72 -8.63 -12.78
C LYS A 244 2.82 -7.19 -13.30
N ALA A 245 1.72 -6.45 -13.27
CA ALA A 245 1.69 -5.06 -13.72
C ALA A 245 2.65 -4.17 -12.90
N ILE A 246 2.75 -4.39 -11.58
CA ILE A 246 3.73 -3.71 -10.72
C ILE A 246 5.15 -4.19 -11.03
N ASP A 247 5.37 -5.50 -11.18
CA ASP A 247 6.69 -6.08 -11.46
C ASP A 247 7.28 -5.57 -12.78
N GLU A 248 6.45 -5.43 -13.81
CA GLU A 248 6.85 -4.98 -15.15
C GLU A 248 6.79 -3.44 -15.34
N ASN A 249 6.31 -2.69 -14.34
CA ASN A 249 6.11 -1.25 -14.46
C ASN A 249 7.43 -0.51 -14.70
N LYS A 250 7.40 0.44 -15.65
CA LYS A 250 8.52 1.33 -15.99
C LYS A 250 8.13 2.82 -15.98
N MET A 251 6.85 3.13 -15.78
CA MET A 251 6.36 4.50 -15.73
C MET A 251 6.40 5.00 -14.28
N PHE A 252 7.35 5.90 -14.02
CA PHE A 252 7.55 6.51 -12.72
C PHE A 252 7.64 8.03 -12.91
N VAL A 253 6.68 8.76 -12.37
CA VAL A 253 6.50 10.18 -12.66
C VAL A 253 6.52 11.04 -11.40
N ILE A 254 6.82 12.32 -11.58
CA ILE A 254 6.44 13.35 -10.60
C ILE A 254 4.99 13.71 -10.92
N PRO A 255 4.03 13.44 -10.02
CA PRO A 255 2.62 13.68 -10.31
C PRO A 255 2.33 15.18 -10.41
N LYS A 256 1.25 15.50 -11.13
CA LYS A 256 0.68 16.84 -11.24
C LYS A 256 -0.67 16.85 -10.52
N PRO A 257 -0.71 17.23 -9.23
CA PRO A 257 -1.97 17.30 -8.50
C PRO A 257 -2.94 18.26 -9.19
N LEU A 258 -4.22 17.90 -9.19
CA LEU A 258 -5.29 18.71 -9.76
C LEU A 258 -5.78 19.74 -8.74
N GLU A 259 -6.35 20.84 -9.23
CA GLU A 259 -7.16 21.71 -8.38
C GLU A 259 -8.49 21.04 -8.04
N ILE A 260 -9.16 21.52 -6.98
CA ILE A 260 -10.38 20.85 -6.48
C ILE A 260 -11.52 20.91 -7.50
N GLU A 261 -11.63 22.04 -8.22
CA GLU A 261 -12.64 22.25 -9.25
C GLU A 261 -12.47 21.29 -10.43
N GLU A 262 -11.23 20.96 -10.80
CA GLU A 262 -10.95 19.99 -11.86
C GLU A 262 -11.33 18.56 -11.45
N LEU A 263 -11.17 18.24 -10.16
CA LEU A 263 -11.55 16.94 -9.60
C LEU A 263 -13.07 16.80 -9.52
N GLU A 264 -13.77 17.86 -9.12
CA GLU A 264 -15.23 17.93 -9.12
C GLU A 264 -15.80 17.82 -10.54
N GLN A 265 -15.19 18.52 -11.51
CA GLN A 265 -15.60 18.43 -12.91
C GLN A 265 -15.44 17.01 -13.45
N LEU A 266 -14.34 16.31 -13.12
CA LEU A 266 -14.14 14.92 -13.53
C LEU A 266 -15.23 13.99 -12.98
N LEU A 267 -15.71 14.22 -11.77
CA LEU A 267 -16.85 13.48 -11.22
C LEU A 267 -18.15 13.77 -11.95
N LEU A 268 -18.39 15.02 -12.36
CA LEU A 268 -19.57 15.37 -13.14
C LEU A 268 -19.53 14.73 -14.53
N ASP A 269 -18.36 14.72 -15.17
CA ASP A 269 -18.17 14.21 -16.52
C ASP A 269 -18.34 12.68 -16.60
N PHE A 270 -17.95 11.94 -15.56
CA PHE A 270 -17.93 10.47 -15.58
C PHE A 270 -18.89 9.81 -14.58
N GLY A 271 -19.25 10.48 -13.48
CA GLY A 271 -19.99 9.92 -12.35
C GLY A 271 -21.51 9.93 -12.51
N LEU A 272 -22.02 10.52 -13.59
CA LEU A 272 -23.41 10.42 -13.99
C LEU A 272 -23.45 9.68 -15.32
N LEU A 273 -24.14 8.52 -15.37
CA LEU A 273 -24.72 8.07 -16.63
C LEU A 273 -25.60 9.22 -17.10
N GLU A 274 -25.34 9.75 -18.30
CA GLU A 274 -26.09 10.87 -18.92
C GLU A 274 -27.53 10.85 -18.41
N SER A 275 -27.90 11.85 -17.61
CA SER A 275 -29.29 12.02 -17.22
C SER A 275 -30.06 12.21 -18.52
N VAL A 276 -30.82 11.18 -18.91
CA VAL A 276 -31.80 11.22 -20.00
C VAL A 276 -32.65 12.48 -19.90
#